data_AF-A0A397NTH0-F1
#
_entry.id   AF-A0A397NTH0-F1
#
_cell.length_a   1.000
_cell.length_b   1.000
_cell.length_c   1.000
_cell.angle_alpha   90.00
_cell.angle_beta   90.00
_cell.angle_gamma   90.00
#
_symmetry.space_group_name_H-M   'P 1'
#
loop_
_entity.id
_entity.type
_entity.pdbx_description
1 polymer ?
#
loop_
_entity_poly.entity_id
_entity_poly.type
_entity_poly.pdbx_seq_one_letter_code
_entity_poly.pdbx_strand_id
1 'polypeptide(L)'
;MPAYDLTPHPDHRGSAVRSIAVDARRGAGGVLRLDYRVRGAIDAVRWPEPAAHEFADLLWQHSCFEAFIGARGAAGYREYNLSPSSRFAIYAFDGHRDGMRNAADAIVTGQHFSRTADEARMSAVVRLDGLAQAPLWEVGLTMVIEEMSGAKALWALAHPEGTPDFHARDCFVARLAAPDAP
;
A
#
# COMPACT_ATOMS: atom_id res chain seq x y z
N MET A 1 -9.46 15.33 -3.02
CA MET A 1 -8.32 14.39 -3.11
C MET A 1 -8.63 13.47 -4.27
N PRO A 2 -7.68 12.98 -5.08
CA PRO A 2 -8.01 11.81 -5.90
C PRO A 2 -8.22 10.65 -4.91
N ALA A 3 -9.48 10.30 -4.74
CA ALA A 3 -9.88 9.09 -4.05
C ALA A 3 -9.83 7.97 -5.08
N TYR A 4 -9.19 6.88 -4.73
CA TYR A 4 -9.09 5.67 -5.54
C TYR A 4 -9.86 4.55 -4.86
N ASP A 5 -10.63 3.77 -5.61
CA ASP A 5 -11.28 2.58 -5.10
C ASP A 5 -10.44 1.34 -5.46
N LEU A 6 -10.19 0.49 -4.47
CA LEU A 6 -9.58 -0.81 -4.72
C LEU A 6 -10.67 -1.80 -5.12
N THR A 7 -10.31 -2.74 -5.98
CA THR A 7 -11.15 -3.87 -6.37
C THR A 7 -10.57 -5.17 -5.81
N PRO A 8 -11.40 -6.13 -5.38
CA PRO A 8 -10.92 -7.42 -4.95
C PRO A 8 -10.47 -8.25 -6.16
N HIS A 9 -9.39 -9.01 -6.01
CA HIS A 9 -8.97 -10.00 -6.99
C HIS A 9 -10.09 -11.03 -7.20
N PRO A 10 -10.40 -11.45 -8.45
CA PRO A 10 -11.53 -12.33 -8.74
C PRO A 10 -11.52 -13.64 -7.95
N ASP A 11 -10.33 -14.23 -7.76
CA ASP A 11 -10.14 -15.51 -7.05
C ASP A 11 -9.85 -15.37 -5.55
N HIS A 12 -9.59 -14.15 -5.07
CA HIS A 12 -9.22 -13.87 -3.67
C HIS A 12 -10.05 -12.69 -3.14
N ARG A 13 -11.38 -12.84 -3.18
CA ARG A 13 -12.30 -11.75 -2.82
C ARG A 13 -12.49 -11.56 -1.33
N GLY A 14 -12.50 -12.66 -0.57
CA GLY A 14 -13.02 -12.68 0.79
C GLY A 14 -14.50 -12.33 0.88
N SER A 15 -14.95 -12.13 2.11
CA SER A 15 -16.33 -11.82 2.50
C SER A 15 -16.43 -10.71 3.54
N ALA A 16 -15.37 -10.46 4.32
CA ALA A 16 -15.41 -9.51 5.43
C ALA A 16 -15.48 -8.05 4.98
N VAL A 17 -14.78 -7.70 3.89
CA VAL A 17 -14.66 -6.31 3.42
C VAL A 17 -15.54 -6.07 2.20
N ARG A 18 -16.30 -4.99 2.24
CA ARG A 18 -17.20 -4.57 1.16
C ARG A 18 -16.55 -3.57 0.21
N SER A 19 -15.73 -2.66 0.74
CA SER A 19 -15.09 -1.62 -0.07
C SER A 19 -13.83 -1.10 0.61
N ILE A 20 -12.84 -0.71 -0.21
CA ILE A 20 -11.65 -0.01 0.24
C ILE A 20 -11.45 1.21 -0.66
N ALA A 21 -11.42 2.39 -0.04
CA ALA A 21 -11.10 3.65 -0.71
C ALA A 21 -9.78 4.19 -0.17
N VAL A 22 -8.97 4.81 -1.03
CA VAL A 22 -7.66 5.34 -0.68
C VAL A 22 -7.52 6.76 -1.19
N ASP A 23 -7.22 7.70 -0.31
CA ASP A 23 -6.74 9.01 -0.72
C ASP A 23 -5.20 9.00 -0.76
N ALA A 24 -4.64 9.22 -1.94
CA ALA A 24 -3.19 9.30 -2.13
C ALA A 24 -2.78 10.69 -2.67
N ARG A 25 -1.78 11.32 -2.04
CA ARG A 25 -1.28 12.63 -2.46
C ARG A 25 0.23 12.72 -2.39
N ARG A 26 0.84 13.10 -3.52
CA ARG A 26 2.23 13.54 -3.56
C ARG A 26 2.33 14.99 -3.07
N GLY A 27 3.21 15.22 -2.11
CA GLY A 27 3.61 16.53 -1.63
C GLY A 27 5.06 16.87 -2.03
N ALA A 28 5.51 18.05 -1.63
CA ALA A 28 6.87 18.51 -1.87
C ALA A 28 7.91 17.58 -1.20
N GLY A 29 9.15 17.60 -1.71
CA GLY A 29 10.26 16.85 -1.12
C GLY A 29 10.12 15.33 -1.17
N GLY A 30 9.32 14.80 -2.12
CA GLY A 30 9.13 13.36 -2.27
C GLY A 30 8.27 12.74 -1.15
N VAL A 31 7.38 13.51 -0.53
CA VAL A 31 6.45 13.00 0.49
C VAL A 31 5.20 12.43 -0.17
N LEU A 32 4.81 11.22 0.19
CA LEU A 32 3.51 10.63 -0.13
C LEU A 32 2.66 10.55 1.14
N ARG A 33 1.43 11.02 1.05
CA ARG A 33 0.40 10.86 2.09
C ARG A 33 -0.64 9.87 1.61
N LEU A 34 -0.97 8.91 2.47
CA LEU A 34 -1.93 7.84 2.22
C LEU A 34 -2.99 7.85 3.32
N ASP A 35 -4.24 7.63 2.92
CA ASP A 35 -5.37 7.41 3.82
C ASP A 35 -6.26 6.30 3.26
N TYR A 36 -6.15 5.11 3.82
CA TYR A 36 -7.00 3.97 3.48
C TYR A 36 -8.23 3.97 4.38
N ARG A 37 -9.40 3.73 3.79
CA ARG A 37 -10.67 3.52 4.47
C ARG A 37 -11.26 2.20 4.02
N VAL A 38 -11.33 1.24 4.94
CA VAL A 38 -11.84 -0.11 4.73
C VAL A 38 -13.20 -0.19 5.39
N ARG A 39 -14.23 -0.64 4.67
CA ARG A 39 -15.59 -0.79 5.21
C ARG A 39 -16.10 -2.21 5.04
N GLY A 40 -16.75 -2.73 6.07
CA GLY A 40 -17.28 -4.10 6.06
C GLY A 40 -17.54 -4.62 7.48
N ALA A 41 -17.53 -5.94 7.63
CA ALA A 41 -17.50 -6.60 8.93
C ALA A 41 -16.06 -6.59 9.48
N ILE A 42 -15.64 -5.45 10.06
CA ILE A 42 -14.25 -5.22 10.46
C ILE A 42 -13.78 -6.19 11.55
N ASP A 43 -14.70 -6.65 12.40
CA ASP A 43 -14.39 -7.67 13.42
C ASP A 43 -14.18 -9.08 12.84
N ALA A 44 -14.51 -9.32 11.56
CA ALA A 44 -14.19 -10.56 10.86
C ALA A 44 -12.79 -10.54 10.21
N VAL A 45 -12.10 -9.40 10.24
CA VAL A 45 -10.71 -9.27 9.77
C VAL A 45 -9.75 -9.54 10.93
N ARG A 46 -8.72 -10.34 10.65
CA ARG A 46 -7.60 -10.60 11.57
C ARG A 46 -6.61 -9.44 11.47
N TRP A 47 -6.67 -8.53 12.43
CA TRP A 47 -5.76 -7.39 12.53
C TRP A 47 -4.50 -7.77 13.33
N PRO A 48 -3.29 -7.50 12.82
CA PRO A 48 -2.06 -7.61 13.60
C PRO A 48 -2.12 -6.81 14.91
N GLU A 49 -1.66 -7.42 15.99
CA GLU A 49 -1.63 -6.79 17.32
C GLU A 49 -0.67 -5.60 17.36
N PRO A 50 -0.96 -4.54 18.13
CA PRO A 50 -0.07 -3.40 18.30
C PRO A 50 1.35 -3.82 18.72
N ALA A 51 2.35 -3.24 18.07
CA ALA A 51 3.77 -3.44 18.34
C ALA A 51 4.52 -2.10 18.31
N ALA A 52 5.83 -2.13 18.56
CA ALA A 52 6.68 -0.96 18.36
C ALA A 52 6.72 -0.55 16.87
N HIS A 53 6.82 0.76 16.62
CA HIS A 53 6.97 1.30 15.27
C HIS A 53 8.41 1.09 14.79
N GLU A 54 8.65 -0.06 14.18
CA GLU A 54 9.96 -0.51 13.70
C GLU A 54 9.84 -1.29 12.39
N PHE A 55 10.98 -1.48 11.73
CA PHE A 55 11.04 -2.34 10.55
C PHE A 55 10.74 -3.79 10.93
N ALA A 56 9.89 -4.47 10.15
CA ALA A 56 9.70 -5.90 10.23
C ALA A 56 9.41 -6.50 8.85
N ASP A 57 9.96 -7.69 8.60
CA ASP A 57 9.79 -8.41 7.34
C ASP A 57 8.45 -9.17 7.28
N LEU A 58 8.06 -9.61 6.08
CA LEU A 58 6.93 -10.52 5.83
C LEU A 58 5.56 -10.01 6.31
N LEU A 59 5.38 -8.69 6.43
CA LEU A 59 4.11 -8.09 6.88
C LEU A 59 2.93 -8.42 5.97
N TRP A 60 3.16 -8.56 4.66
CA TRP A 60 2.18 -8.99 3.64
C TRP A 60 1.59 -10.39 3.90
N GLN A 61 2.16 -11.17 4.81
CA GLN A 61 1.57 -12.44 5.21
C GLN A 61 0.28 -12.28 6.04
N HIS A 62 0.01 -11.09 6.55
CA HIS A 62 -1.18 -10.76 7.35
C HIS A 62 -1.93 -9.56 6.73
N SER A 63 -2.97 -9.08 7.41
CA SER A 63 -3.66 -7.86 6.99
C SER A 63 -2.69 -6.68 6.95
N CYS A 64 -2.43 -6.14 5.76
CA CYS A 64 -1.41 -5.13 5.52
C CYS A 64 -1.86 -4.15 4.43
N PHE A 65 -1.57 -2.87 4.62
CA PHE A 65 -1.81 -1.83 3.62
C PHE A 65 -0.51 -1.62 2.84
N GLU A 66 -0.57 -1.61 1.51
CA GLU A 66 0.66 -1.52 0.72
C GLU A 66 0.55 -0.49 -0.40
N ALA A 67 1.71 0.10 -0.72
CA ALA A 67 1.85 1.03 -1.81
C ALA A 67 3.14 0.72 -2.58
N PHE A 68 3.03 0.68 -3.90
CA PHE A 68 4.13 0.46 -4.82
C PHE A 68 4.33 1.73 -5.66
N ILE A 69 5.54 2.27 -5.69
CA ILE A 69 5.81 3.56 -6.32
C ILE A 69 7.04 3.47 -7.22
N GLY A 70 6.84 3.78 -8.49
CA GLY A 70 7.92 3.92 -9.47
C GLY A 70 7.84 5.24 -10.22
N ALA A 71 8.98 5.71 -10.74
CA ALA A 71 8.99 6.79 -11.71
C ALA A 71 8.47 6.28 -13.05
N ARG A 72 7.68 7.09 -13.78
CA ARG A 72 7.23 6.73 -15.13
C ARG A 72 8.44 6.49 -16.04
N GLY A 73 8.45 5.35 -16.73
CA GLY A 73 9.54 4.95 -17.64
C GLY A 73 10.75 4.29 -16.95
N ALA A 74 10.76 4.19 -15.61
CA ALA A 74 11.76 3.42 -14.88
C ALA A 74 11.25 2.00 -14.59
N ALA A 75 12.14 1.01 -14.67
CA ALA A 75 11.85 -0.36 -14.26
C ALA A 75 11.80 -0.50 -12.73
N GLY A 76 12.74 0.14 -12.04
CA GLY A 76 12.83 0.09 -10.58
C GLY A 76 11.67 0.80 -9.87
N TYR A 77 11.31 0.28 -8.71
CA TYR A 77 10.25 0.82 -7.86
C TYR A 77 10.54 0.52 -6.39
N ARG A 78 9.77 1.17 -5.51
CA ARG A 78 9.76 0.89 -4.08
C ARG A 78 8.41 0.32 -3.66
N GLU A 79 8.44 -0.58 -2.69
CA GLU A 79 7.27 -1.16 -2.04
C GLU A 79 7.26 -0.73 -0.58
N TYR A 80 6.10 -0.31 -0.09
CA TYR A 80 5.86 0.07 1.29
C TYR A 80 4.78 -0.84 1.86
N ASN A 81 5.09 -1.56 2.94
CA ASN A 81 4.18 -2.38 3.70
C ASN A 81 3.89 -1.67 5.03
N LEU A 82 2.62 -1.40 5.32
CA LEU A 82 2.18 -0.64 6.48
C LEU A 82 1.22 -1.51 7.30
N SER A 83 1.71 -2.08 8.40
CA SER A 83 0.93 -2.97 9.26
C SER A 83 0.03 -2.20 10.24
N PRO A 84 -1.20 -2.67 10.50
CA PRO A 84 -2.02 -2.25 11.65
C PRO A 84 -1.27 -2.23 12.99
N SER A 85 -0.24 -3.07 13.14
CA SER A 85 0.59 -3.13 14.36
C SER A 85 1.50 -1.91 14.59
N SER A 86 1.54 -0.96 13.66
CA SER A 86 2.54 0.11 13.54
C SER A 86 3.91 -0.31 12.96
N ARG A 87 4.15 -1.61 12.75
CA ARG A 87 5.34 -2.03 12.01
C ARG A 87 5.25 -1.67 10.53
N PHE A 88 6.40 -1.52 9.90
CA PHE A 88 6.50 -1.26 8.48
C PHE A 88 7.63 -2.05 7.83
N ALA A 89 7.55 -2.22 6.51
CA ALA A 89 8.66 -2.69 5.69
C ALA A 89 8.75 -1.83 4.44
N ILE A 90 9.96 -1.59 3.97
CA ILE A 90 10.19 -0.87 2.73
C ILE A 90 11.25 -1.60 1.92
N TYR A 91 10.88 -1.98 0.71
CA TYR A 91 11.77 -2.66 -0.21
C TYR A 91 12.00 -1.81 -1.46
N ALA A 92 13.19 -1.92 -2.05
CA ALA A 92 13.51 -1.41 -3.37
C ALA A 92 13.72 -2.58 -4.31
N PHE A 93 13.33 -2.38 -5.57
CA PHE A 93 13.47 -3.32 -6.67
C PHE A 93 14.10 -2.62 -7.87
N ASP A 94 14.89 -3.36 -8.64
CA ASP A 94 15.49 -2.87 -9.90
C ASP A 94 14.56 -3.12 -11.10
N GLY A 95 13.60 -4.02 -10.94
CA GLY A 95 12.57 -4.38 -11.91
C GLY A 95 11.54 -5.32 -11.28
N HIS A 96 10.68 -5.94 -12.10
CA HIS A 96 9.63 -6.83 -11.62
C HIS A 96 10.19 -7.96 -10.74
N ARG A 97 9.93 -7.89 -9.41
CA ARG A 97 10.45 -8.82 -8.38
C ARG A 97 11.97 -9.03 -8.40
N ASP A 98 12.71 -8.14 -9.05
CA ASP A 98 14.15 -8.25 -9.24
C ASP A 98 14.92 -7.29 -8.32
N GLY A 99 16.07 -7.73 -7.83
CA GLY A 99 16.94 -6.91 -6.99
C GLY A 99 16.36 -6.49 -5.63
N MET A 100 15.41 -7.27 -5.08
CA MET A 100 14.74 -6.95 -3.81
C MET A 100 15.76 -6.71 -2.69
N ARG A 101 15.66 -5.55 -2.05
CA ARG A 101 16.51 -5.17 -0.91
C ARG A 101 15.78 -4.20 0.01
N ASN A 102 16.16 -4.17 1.28
CA ASN A 102 15.63 -3.18 2.22
C ASN A 102 16.03 -1.77 1.78
N ALA A 103 15.05 -0.88 1.65
CA ALA A 103 15.27 0.51 1.31
C ALA A 103 15.47 1.33 2.59
N ALA A 104 16.63 1.15 3.25
CA ALA A 104 16.93 1.75 4.55
C ALA A 104 16.96 3.30 4.54
N ASP A 105 17.02 3.91 3.36
CA ASP A 105 16.97 5.36 3.16
C ASP A 105 15.54 5.93 3.14
N ALA A 106 14.52 5.09 2.88
CA ALA A 106 13.13 5.50 2.98
C ALA A 106 12.65 5.48 4.43
N ILE A 107 11.78 6.43 4.77
CA ILE A 107 11.26 6.59 6.13
C ILE A 107 9.74 6.68 6.09
N VAL A 108 9.08 5.89 6.95
CA VAL A 108 7.69 6.11 7.37
C VAL A 108 7.72 7.11 8.53
N THR A 109 7.31 8.36 8.26
CA THR A 109 7.37 9.45 9.25
C THR A 109 6.11 9.57 10.09
N GLY A 110 5.03 8.90 9.67
CA GLY A 110 3.82 8.75 10.46
C GLY A 110 3.02 7.56 9.96
N GLN A 111 2.46 6.79 10.89
CA GLN A 111 1.58 5.65 10.64
C GLN A 111 0.57 5.59 11.78
N HIS A 112 -0.71 5.61 11.45
CA HIS A 112 -1.79 5.56 12.42
C HIS A 112 -2.90 4.65 11.94
N PHE A 113 -3.21 3.65 12.75
CA PHE A 113 -4.32 2.73 12.52
C PHE A 113 -5.41 2.94 13.57
N SER A 114 -6.66 2.96 13.12
CA SER A 114 -7.84 3.00 13.99
C SER A 114 -8.96 2.17 13.37
N ARG A 115 -9.87 1.67 14.20
CA ARG A 115 -11.03 0.91 13.73
C ARG A 115 -12.25 1.07 14.64
N THR A 116 -13.41 0.98 14.03
CA THR A 116 -14.72 0.73 14.64
C THR A 116 -15.19 -0.68 14.22
N ALA A 117 -16.45 -1.01 14.50
CA ALA A 117 -17.05 -2.28 14.04
C ALA A 117 -17.26 -2.32 12.52
N ASP A 118 -17.43 -1.17 11.87
CA ASP A 118 -17.84 -1.03 10.47
C ASP A 118 -16.80 -0.37 9.55
N GLU A 119 -15.81 0.33 10.13
CA GLU A 119 -14.74 0.98 9.38
C GLU A 119 -13.36 0.78 10.04
N ALA A 120 -12.34 0.53 9.23
CA ALA A 120 -10.94 0.60 9.64
C ALA A 120 -10.20 1.64 8.78
N ARG A 121 -9.28 2.38 9.40
CA ARG A 121 -8.55 3.46 8.76
C ARG A 121 -7.05 3.34 9.02
N MET A 122 -6.26 3.48 7.96
CA MET A 122 -4.80 3.59 8.02
C MET A 122 -4.37 4.88 7.35
N SER A 123 -3.77 5.78 8.12
CA SER A 123 -3.13 6.99 7.60
C SER A 123 -1.62 6.86 7.70
N ALA A 124 -0.91 7.17 6.63
CA ALA A 124 0.55 7.12 6.61
C ALA A 124 1.17 8.27 5.84
N VAL A 125 2.38 8.65 6.27
CA VAL A 125 3.26 9.60 5.58
C VAL A 125 4.59 8.91 5.34
N VAL A 126 4.95 8.78 4.07
CA VAL A 126 6.20 8.15 3.66
C VAL A 126 7.05 9.11 2.84
N ARG A 127 8.36 9.04 3.02
CA ARG A 127 9.33 9.84 2.27
C ARG A 127 10.06 8.96 1.26
N LEU A 128 10.06 9.40 0.01
CA LEU A 128 10.60 8.69 -1.14
C LEU A 128 11.86 9.39 -1.67
N ASP A 129 12.97 9.18 -0.97
CA ASP A 129 14.26 9.67 -1.43
C ASP A 129 14.62 8.99 -2.78
N GLY A 130 15.24 9.74 -3.69
CA GLY A 130 15.56 9.27 -5.05
C GLY A 130 14.40 9.27 -6.06
N LEU A 131 13.13 9.19 -5.63
CA LEU A 131 11.97 9.36 -6.52
C LEU A 131 11.41 10.79 -6.52
N ALA A 132 11.82 11.62 -5.55
CA ALA A 132 11.36 12.99 -5.37
C ALA A 132 11.43 13.86 -6.64
N GLN A 133 12.45 13.64 -7.48
CA GLN A 133 12.71 14.44 -8.69
C GLN A 133 11.97 13.93 -9.93
N ALA A 134 11.36 12.73 -9.88
CA ALA A 134 10.65 12.20 -11.04
C ALA A 134 9.40 13.04 -11.33
N PRO A 135 9.17 13.51 -12.56
CA PRO A 135 8.04 14.41 -12.86
C PRO A 135 6.68 13.75 -12.63
N LEU A 136 6.62 12.43 -12.78
CA LEU A 136 5.40 11.65 -12.63
C LEU A 136 5.70 10.32 -11.92
N TRP A 137 4.91 10.01 -10.89
CA TRP A 137 4.91 8.71 -10.25
C TRP A 137 3.77 7.85 -10.79
N GLU A 138 4.07 6.58 -11.01
CA GLU A 138 3.10 5.52 -11.23
C GLU A 138 2.99 4.72 -9.93
N VAL A 139 1.77 4.60 -9.41
CA VAL A 139 1.49 4.11 -8.06
C VAL A 139 0.51 2.95 -8.12
N GLY A 140 0.89 1.83 -7.52
CA GLY A 140 -0.01 0.74 -7.15
C GLY A 140 -0.43 0.92 -5.70
N LEU A 141 -1.72 0.84 -5.41
CA LEU A 141 -2.25 0.84 -4.05
C LEU A 141 -2.97 -0.48 -3.84
N THR A 142 -2.61 -1.18 -2.76
CA THR A 142 -3.11 -2.52 -2.48
C THR A 142 -3.39 -2.69 -1.00
N MET A 143 -4.08 -3.78 -0.69
CA MET A 143 -4.26 -4.25 0.66
C MET A 143 -4.40 -5.77 0.65
N VAL A 144 -3.64 -6.44 1.51
CA VAL A 144 -3.90 -7.81 1.92
C VAL A 144 -4.85 -7.77 3.10
N ILE A 145 -5.90 -8.58 3.08
CA ILE A 145 -6.80 -8.81 4.21
C ILE A 145 -6.72 -10.29 4.57
N GLU A 146 -6.40 -10.57 5.81
CA GLU A 146 -6.54 -11.90 6.39
C GLU A 146 -7.83 -11.93 7.21
N GLU A 147 -8.74 -12.84 6.90
CA GLU A 147 -9.97 -13.02 7.66
C GLU A 147 -9.74 -13.93 8.87
N MET A 148 -10.62 -13.84 9.88
CA MET A 148 -10.56 -14.72 11.05
C MET A 148 -10.66 -16.21 10.68
N SER A 149 -11.30 -16.54 9.56
CA SER A 149 -11.36 -17.87 8.95
C SER A 149 -10.02 -18.38 8.41
N GLY A 150 -9.02 -17.50 8.24
CA GLY A 150 -7.75 -17.78 7.59
C GLY A 150 -7.75 -17.53 6.06
N ALA A 151 -8.90 -17.19 5.47
CA ALA A 151 -8.96 -16.81 4.07
C ALA A 151 -8.23 -15.48 3.83
N LYS A 152 -7.56 -15.34 2.67
CA LYS A 152 -6.96 -14.07 2.24
C LYS A 152 -7.78 -13.43 1.14
N ALA A 153 -8.07 -12.15 1.32
CA ALA A 153 -8.57 -11.29 0.28
C ALA A 153 -7.48 -10.33 -0.20
N LEU A 154 -7.38 -10.16 -1.50
CA LEU A 154 -6.34 -9.35 -2.15
C LEU A 154 -7.00 -8.20 -2.90
N TRP A 155 -6.72 -6.98 -2.49
CA TRP A 155 -7.34 -5.79 -3.06
C TRP A 155 -6.30 -4.90 -3.71
N ALA A 156 -6.59 -4.37 -4.89
CA ALA A 156 -5.68 -3.48 -5.62
C ALA A 156 -6.43 -2.50 -6.51
N LEU A 157 -5.76 -1.44 -6.95
CA LEU A 157 -6.29 -0.53 -7.98
C LEU A 157 -6.59 -1.24 -9.30
N ALA A 158 -5.72 -2.17 -9.67
CA ALA A 158 -5.82 -3.00 -10.85
C ALA A 158 -5.13 -4.34 -10.57
N HIS A 159 -5.57 -5.39 -11.24
CA HIS A 159 -5.00 -6.73 -11.17
C HIS A 159 -4.59 -7.16 -12.58
N PRO A 160 -3.43 -7.82 -12.75
CA PRO A 160 -3.13 -8.52 -13.99
C PRO A 160 -4.06 -9.74 -14.13
N GLU A 161 -4.13 -10.32 -15.34
CA GLU A 161 -4.83 -11.59 -15.53
C GLU A 161 -4.08 -12.75 -14.85
N GLY A 162 -4.84 -13.69 -14.28
CA GLY A 162 -4.30 -14.93 -13.71
C GLY A 162 -3.93 -14.80 -12.23
N THR A 163 -2.72 -15.23 -11.87
CA THR A 163 -2.26 -15.27 -10.47
C THR A 163 -2.12 -13.85 -9.92
N PRO A 164 -2.56 -13.58 -8.67
CA PRO A 164 -2.40 -12.26 -8.07
C PRO A 164 -0.94 -11.81 -8.05
N ASP A 165 -0.68 -10.64 -8.62
CA ASP A 165 0.66 -10.06 -8.63
C ASP A 165 0.65 -8.54 -8.56
N PHE A 166 0.76 -8.01 -7.34
CA PHE A 166 0.84 -6.57 -7.09
C PHE A 166 2.12 -5.91 -7.66
N HIS A 167 3.16 -6.70 -7.98
CA HIS A 167 4.41 -6.19 -8.54
C HIS A 167 4.35 -6.03 -10.07
N ALA A 168 3.28 -6.51 -10.72
CA ALA A 168 3.05 -6.24 -12.13
C ALA A 168 2.87 -4.73 -12.35
N ARG A 169 3.56 -4.16 -13.35
CA ARG A 169 3.48 -2.71 -13.61
C ARG A 169 2.05 -2.27 -13.98
N ASP A 170 1.25 -3.20 -14.48
CA ASP A 170 -0.17 -3.01 -14.79
C ASP A 170 -1.02 -2.67 -13.55
N CYS A 171 -0.53 -2.97 -12.34
CA CYS A 171 -1.16 -2.54 -11.08
C CYS A 171 -0.92 -1.05 -10.76
N PHE A 172 0.05 -0.39 -11.40
CA PHE A 172 0.56 0.93 -11.02
C PHE A 172 -0.20 2.04 -11.77
N VAL A 173 -1.53 2.02 -11.66
CA VAL A 173 -2.41 2.84 -12.51
C VAL A 173 -2.65 4.25 -11.97
N ALA A 174 -2.40 4.50 -10.69
CA ALA A 174 -2.52 5.86 -10.13
C ALA A 174 -1.33 6.72 -10.58
N ARG A 175 -1.62 7.95 -11.04
CA ARG A 175 -0.62 8.88 -11.57
C ARG A 175 -0.53 10.11 -10.69
N LEU A 176 0.61 10.26 -10.00
CA LEU A 176 0.85 11.40 -9.10
C LEU A 176 1.94 12.32 -9.67
N ALA A 177 1.50 13.43 -10.28
CA ALA A 177 2.40 14.48 -10.76
C ALA A 177 3.12 15.15 -9.59
N ALA A 178 4.32 15.68 -9.84
CA ALA A 178 4.98 16.56 -8.89
C ALA A 178 4.03 17.71 -8.52
N PRO A 179 3.99 18.14 -7.25
CA PRO A 179 3.23 19.32 -6.89
C PRO A 179 3.78 20.52 -7.66
N ASP A 180 2.92 21.47 -7.99
CA ASP A 180 3.37 22.74 -8.55
C ASP A 180 4.41 23.38 -7.62
N ALA A 181 5.43 23.99 -8.21
CA ALA A 181 6.36 24.80 -7.43
C ALA A 181 5.55 25.93 -6.76
N PRO A 182 5.86 26.25 -5.48
CA PRO A 182 5.21 27.37 -4.80
C PRO A 182 5.43 28.70 -5.53
#